data_AF-A0A399EFE4-F1
#
_entry.id   AF-A0A399EFE4-F1
#
_cell.length_a   1.000
_cell.length_b   1.000
_cell.length_c   1.000
_cell.angle_alpha   90.00
_cell.angle_beta   90.00
_cell.angle_gamma   90.00
#
_symmetry.space_group_name_H-M   'P 1'
#
loop_
_entity.id
_entity.type
_entity.pdbx_description
1 polymer ?
#
loop_
_entity_poly.entity_id
_entity_poly.type
_entity_poly.pdbx_seq_one_letter_code
_entity_poly.pdbx_strand_id
1 'polypeptide(L)'
;MSLFDRVCSDPDLLHNRAVPFSHGYYLFSPALSGLYAQLGMYGASFVIYAALLLGLWAFYHHRATGVAVFAIGVALAIVLSNALPQPRLEGYLEVNLVQPGIVGDGEHFVTRSEDYLRRELSPQLRGGALNVLPESSLFNYDFDTDHLGLLAHDNLLIGGTIRSQSLVYNSVVLLQKGRVTARYNKIFLVPIEEDARLQAGNERQTNTLRFGDVILGVGICYESSFERISLKAVHNGAQALLFLSNTQSPPATALQLRSVQVRSAETGRVALFVGMAGNTSMTDAKGKVVWRMPWASSERRAISVPLYSGLTNAVHFSAQLSYILVAVTCATLVSLLWKGLHRKAERDHQGRRDF
;
A
#
# COMPACT_ATOMS: atom_id res chain seq x y z
N MET A 1 19.55 -3.03 27.29
CA MET A 1 20.04 -2.74 25.92
C MET A 1 19.12 -1.69 25.31
N SER A 2 19.64 -0.49 25.06
CA SER A 2 18.83 0.64 24.60
C SER A 2 18.29 0.38 23.19
N LEU A 3 17.23 1.08 22.78
CA LEU A 3 16.72 1.02 21.40
C LEU A 3 17.82 1.36 20.39
N PHE A 4 18.73 2.28 20.78
CA PHE A 4 19.88 2.70 19.99
C PHE A 4 20.89 1.55 19.76
N ASP A 5 21.18 0.77 20.80
CA ASP A 5 22.11 -0.37 20.69
C ASP A 5 21.55 -1.47 19.78
N ARG A 6 20.23 -1.69 19.79
CA ARG A 6 19.54 -2.66 18.92
C ARG A 6 19.50 -2.22 17.46
N VAL A 7 19.31 -0.93 17.22
CA VAL A 7 19.28 -0.32 15.88
C VAL A 7 20.64 -0.38 15.20
N CYS A 8 21.73 -0.16 15.94
CA CYS A 8 23.08 -0.28 15.40
C CYS A 8 23.52 -1.72 15.13
N SER A 9 22.92 -2.70 15.84
CA SER A 9 23.29 -4.12 15.71
C SER A 9 22.53 -4.89 14.63
N ASP A 10 21.38 -4.39 14.18
CA ASP A 10 20.51 -5.04 13.19
C ASP A 10 19.95 -4.00 12.20
N PRO A 11 20.57 -3.83 11.02
CA PRO A 11 20.11 -2.87 10.00
C PRO A 11 18.71 -3.22 9.45
N ASP A 12 18.31 -4.49 9.47
CA ASP A 12 16.99 -4.93 9.00
C ASP A 12 15.87 -4.47 9.95
N LEU A 13 16.23 -4.19 11.21
CA LEU A 13 15.32 -3.68 12.23
C LEU A 13 14.81 -2.27 11.92
N LEU A 14 15.62 -1.43 11.26
CA LEU A 14 15.18 -0.14 10.73
C LEU A 14 14.41 -0.28 9.42
N HIS A 15 14.83 -1.20 8.56
CA HIS A 15 14.24 -1.38 7.24
C HIS A 15 12.78 -1.85 7.34
N ASN A 16 12.52 -2.86 8.16
CA ASN A 16 11.21 -3.45 8.35
C ASN A 16 10.32 -2.63 9.30
N ARG A 17 10.85 -1.54 9.88
CA ARG A 17 10.12 -0.58 10.72
C ARG A 17 10.26 0.86 10.20
N ALA A 18 10.27 1.03 8.88
CA ALA A 18 10.32 2.34 8.25
C ALA A 18 8.97 3.08 8.32
N VAL A 19 8.99 4.41 8.17
CA VAL A 19 7.78 5.25 8.06
C VAL A 19 7.63 5.77 6.63
N PRO A 20 6.77 5.18 5.78
CA PRO A 20 6.75 5.44 4.34
C PRO A 20 5.81 6.58 3.94
N PHE A 21 5.25 7.32 4.90
CA PHE A 21 4.30 8.39 4.60
C PHE A 21 4.99 9.55 3.88
N SER A 22 4.48 9.87 2.70
CA SER A 22 5.00 10.94 1.85
C SER A 22 3.88 11.90 1.43
N HIS A 23 4.26 13.10 1.00
CA HIS A 23 3.33 14.07 0.44
C HIS A 23 2.62 13.54 -0.83
N GLY A 24 3.20 12.54 -1.51
CA GLY A 24 2.61 11.93 -2.69
C GLY A 24 1.24 11.31 -2.46
N TYR A 25 0.93 10.88 -1.23
CA TYR A 25 -0.41 10.44 -0.88
C TYR A 25 -1.41 11.61 -0.87
N TYR A 26 -1.00 12.80 -0.44
CA TYR A 26 -1.87 13.98 -0.40
C TYR A 26 -2.15 14.55 -1.79
N LEU A 27 -1.14 14.53 -2.67
CA LEU A 27 -1.25 15.02 -4.05
C LEU A 27 -2.19 14.19 -4.94
N PHE A 28 -2.50 12.96 -4.54
CA PHE A 28 -3.25 12.03 -5.37
C PHE A 28 -4.68 12.52 -5.68
N SER A 29 -5.17 12.24 -6.88
CA SER A 29 -6.60 12.25 -7.16
C SER A 29 -6.89 11.22 -8.25
N PRO A 30 -8.14 10.69 -8.34
CA PRO A 30 -8.49 9.79 -9.43
C PRO A 30 -8.28 10.38 -10.83
N ALA A 31 -8.30 11.71 -10.97
CA ALA A 31 -7.99 12.39 -12.23
C ALA A 31 -6.51 12.30 -12.62
N LEU A 32 -5.62 12.08 -11.65
CA LEU A 32 -4.18 11.91 -11.84
C LEU A 32 -3.78 10.44 -11.84
N SER A 33 -4.72 9.49 -11.83
CA SER A 33 -4.42 8.07 -11.68
C SER A 33 -3.44 7.55 -12.73
N GLY A 34 -3.53 8.03 -13.97
CA GLY A 34 -2.60 7.64 -15.03
C GLY A 34 -1.17 8.11 -14.78
N LEU A 35 -0.95 9.30 -14.21
CA LEU A 35 0.39 9.76 -13.83
C LEU A 35 1.03 8.81 -12.81
N TYR A 36 0.25 8.34 -11.84
CA TYR A 36 0.70 7.37 -10.83
C TYR A 36 0.92 5.98 -11.46
N ALA A 37 0.06 5.54 -12.38
CA ALA A 37 0.27 4.31 -13.14
C ALA A 37 1.56 4.35 -13.98
N GLN A 38 1.99 5.54 -14.42
CA GLN A 38 3.24 5.69 -15.18
C GLN A 38 4.48 5.72 -14.30
N LEU A 39 4.46 6.55 -13.27
CA LEU A 39 5.68 6.97 -12.59
C LEU A 39 5.79 6.44 -11.15
N GLY A 40 4.74 5.77 -10.66
CA GLY A 40 4.58 5.53 -9.23
C GLY A 40 4.34 6.82 -8.45
N MET A 41 4.07 6.70 -7.15
CA MET A 41 3.82 7.84 -6.27
C MET A 41 5.00 8.80 -6.23
N TYR A 42 6.23 8.29 -6.10
CA TYR A 42 7.41 9.15 -5.97
C TYR A 42 7.68 9.92 -7.26
N GLY A 43 7.64 9.26 -8.42
CA GLY A 43 7.81 9.92 -9.71
C GLY A 43 6.69 10.91 -10.03
N ALA A 44 5.43 10.55 -9.73
CA ALA A 44 4.30 11.47 -9.89
C ALA A 44 4.45 12.71 -9.00
N SER A 45 4.84 12.52 -7.74
CA SER A 45 5.10 13.63 -6.80
C SER A 45 6.20 14.55 -7.32
N PHE A 46 7.30 13.98 -7.81
CA PHE A 46 8.41 14.75 -8.38
C PHE A 46 7.94 15.62 -9.54
N VAL A 47 7.19 15.06 -10.49
CA VAL A 47 6.68 15.81 -11.65
C VAL A 47 5.73 16.92 -11.22
N ILE A 48 4.82 16.66 -10.27
CA ILE A 48 3.89 17.67 -9.75
C ILE A 48 4.65 18.83 -9.09
N TYR A 49 5.63 18.54 -8.24
CA TYR A 49 6.43 19.57 -7.60
C TYR A 49 7.31 20.34 -8.58
N ALA A 50 7.93 19.66 -9.54
CA ALA A 50 8.73 20.30 -10.58
C ALA A 50 7.87 21.26 -11.43
N ALA A 51 6.68 20.83 -11.85
CA ALA A 51 5.74 21.66 -12.59
C ALA A 51 5.27 22.88 -11.76
N LEU A 52 4.99 22.68 -10.47
CA LEU A 52 4.61 23.77 -9.57
C LEU A 52 5.73 24.81 -9.43
N LEU A 53 6.97 24.36 -9.16
CA LEU A 53 8.11 25.25 -8.99
C LEU A 53 8.48 25.99 -10.27
N LEU A 54 8.46 25.30 -11.41
CA LEU A 54 8.69 25.90 -12.73
C LEU A 54 7.59 26.92 -13.06
N GLY A 55 6.33 26.60 -12.75
CA GLY A 55 5.20 27.50 -12.91
C GLY A 55 5.33 28.76 -12.06
N LEU A 56 5.70 28.62 -10.79
CA LEU A 56 5.95 29.75 -9.88
C LEU A 56 7.10 30.63 -10.36
N TRP A 57 8.22 30.02 -10.77
CA TRP A 57 9.37 30.75 -11.33
C TRP A 57 8.99 31.51 -12.60
N ALA A 58 8.32 30.84 -13.53
CA ALA A 58 7.88 31.47 -14.77
C ALA A 58 6.85 32.58 -14.52
N PHE A 59 5.92 32.39 -13.57
CA PHE A 59 4.94 33.42 -13.19
C PHE A 59 5.59 34.65 -12.58
N TYR A 60 6.65 34.47 -11.78
CA TYR A 60 7.40 35.57 -11.17
C TYR A 60 8.06 36.47 -12.22
N HIS A 61 8.59 35.89 -13.30
CA HIS A 61 9.23 36.65 -14.37
C HIS A 61 8.24 37.14 -15.45
N HIS A 62 7.33 36.25 -15.89
CA HIS A 62 6.37 36.51 -16.98
C HIS A 62 5.06 35.76 -16.74
N ARG A 63 4.03 36.47 -16.24
CA ARG A 63 2.72 35.91 -15.85
C ARG A 63 2.08 35.02 -16.92
N ALA A 64 2.05 35.44 -18.19
CA ALA A 64 1.44 34.68 -19.28
C ALA A 64 2.20 33.37 -19.57
N THR A 65 3.54 33.41 -19.54
CA THR A 65 4.40 32.24 -19.75
C THR A 65 4.23 31.22 -18.64
N GLY A 66 4.13 31.67 -17.38
CA GLY A 66 3.89 30.77 -16.24
C GLY A 66 2.57 30.01 -16.35
N VAL A 67 1.48 30.69 -16.76
CA VAL A 67 0.18 30.06 -16.98
C VAL A 67 0.25 29.04 -18.12
N ALA A 68 0.92 29.37 -19.23
CA ALA A 68 1.07 28.47 -20.37
C ALA A 68 1.86 27.20 -20.02
N VAL A 69 2.99 27.32 -19.32
CA VAL A 69 3.82 26.18 -18.89
C VAL A 69 3.03 25.24 -17.98
N PHE A 70 2.29 25.79 -17.02
CA PHE A 70 1.44 24.99 -16.14
C PHE A 70 0.33 24.26 -16.91
N ALA A 71 -0.37 24.96 -17.80
CA ALA A 71 -1.44 24.37 -18.61
C ALA A 71 -0.93 23.23 -19.51
N ILE A 72 0.23 23.41 -20.14
CA ILE A 72 0.88 22.37 -20.97
C ILE A 72 1.27 21.16 -20.12
N GLY A 73 1.83 21.37 -18.93
CA GLY A 73 2.18 20.29 -18.01
C GLY A 73 0.98 19.45 -17.60
N VAL A 74 -0.14 20.09 -17.27
CA VAL A 74 -1.41 19.41 -16.96
C VAL A 74 -1.95 18.64 -18.17
N ALA A 75 -1.96 19.26 -19.36
CA ALA A 75 -2.42 18.62 -20.58
C ALA A 75 -1.57 17.39 -20.93
N LEU A 76 -0.25 17.47 -20.79
CA LEU A 76 0.66 16.35 -21.03
C LEU A 76 0.42 15.21 -20.05
N ALA A 77 0.20 15.50 -18.76
CA ALA A 77 -0.13 14.48 -17.77
C ALA A 77 -1.44 13.73 -18.11
N ILE A 78 -2.45 14.46 -18.58
CA ILE A 78 -3.73 13.87 -19.03
C ILE A 78 -3.52 13.00 -20.29
N VAL A 79 -2.77 13.48 -21.27
CA VAL A 79 -2.51 12.72 -22.52
C VAL A 79 -1.73 11.44 -22.24
N LEU A 80 -0.64 11.52 -21.48
CA LEU A 80 0.18 10.35 -21.10
C LEU A 80 -0.61 9.34 -20.27
N SER A 81 -1.59 9.79 -19.49
CA SER A 81 -2.50 8.92 -18.74
C SER A 81 -3.40 8.06 -19.64
N ASN A 82 -3.75 8.53 -20.83
CA ASN A 82 -4.66 7.85 -21.75
C ASN A 82 -3.95 7.07 -22.86
N ALA A 83 -2.66 7.32 -23.10
CA ALA A 83 -1.93 6.77 -24.25
C ALA A 83 -1.35 5.35 -24.07
N LEU A 84 -1.36 4.79 -22.86
CA LEU A 84 -0.61 3.58 -22.51
C LEU A 84 -1.51 2.42 -22.05
N PRO A 85 -0.99 1.17 -22.08
CA PRO A 85 -1.79 -0.03 -21.85
C PRO A 85 -2.53 0.05 -20.52
N GLN A 86 -3.85 0.10 -20.60
CA GLN A 86 -4.69 -0.01 -19.43
C GLN A 86 -4.76 -1.48 -19.02
N PRO A 87 -4.78 -1.79 -17.72
CA PRO A 87 -5.08 -3.13 -17.25
C PRO A 87 -6.37 -3.64 -17.90
N ARG A 88 -6.35 -4.90 -18.34
CA ARG A 88 -7.50 -5.51 -19.03
C ARG A 88 -8.35 -6.26 -18.02
N LEU A 89 -9.66 -6.02 -18.05
CA LEU A 89 -10.62 -6.77 -17.25
C LEU A 89 -10.67 -8.21 -17.77
N GLU A 90 -10.37 -9.18 -16.91
CA GLU A 90 -10.36 -10.62 -17.23
C GLU A 90 -11.58 -11.36 -16.68
N GLY A 91 -12.23 -10.81 -15.64
CA GLY A 91 -13.35 -11.47 -15.00
C GLY A 91 -13.70 -10.87 -13.65
N TYR A 92 -14.41 -11.66 -12.84
CA TYR A 92 -14.92 -11.25 -11.55
C TYR A 92 -14.73 -12.36 -10.51
N LEU A 93 -14.46 -11.97 -9.27
CA LEU A 93 -14.41 -12.85 -8.11
C LEU A 93 -15.52 -12.47 -7.12
N GLU A 94 -16.35 -13.43 -6.75
CA GLU A 94 -17.33 -13.24 -5.67
C GLU A 94 -16.64 -13.30 -4.31
N VAL A 95 -16.75 -12.20 -3.55
CA VAL A 95 -16.14 -12.04 -2.24
C VAL A 95 -17.20 -11.63 -1.24
N ASN A 96 -17.17 -12.24 -0.06
CA ASN A 96 -17.95 -11.83 1.09
C ASN A 96 -17.03 -11.16 2.11
N LEU A 97 -17.14 -9.84 2.25
CA LEU A 97 -16.34 -9.05 3.18
C LEU A 97 -17.05 -8.97 4.53
N VAL A 98 -16.32 -9.21 5.60
CA VAL A 98 -16.83 -9.15 6.97
C VAL A 98 -16.16 -8.02 7.72
N GLN A 99 -16.96 -7.13 8.30
CA GLN A 99 -16.51 -6.08 9.20
C GLN A 99 -17.12 -6.32 10.59
N PRO A 100 -16.32 -6.69 11.59
CA PRO A 100 -16.82 -6.96 12.93
C PRO A 100 -17.38 -5.76 13.68
N GLY A 101 -16.84 -4.55 13.44
CA GLY A 101 -17.21 -3.33 14.17
C GLY A 101 -16.60 -3.24 15.57
N ILE A 102 -15.46 -3.91 15.80
CA ILE A 102 -14.84 -4.02 17.13
C ILE A 102 -13.79 -2.92 17.29
N VAL A 103 -14.06 -1.97 18.19
CA VAL A 103 -13.15 -0.92 18.66
C VAL A 103 -12.64 -1.22 20.08
N GLY A 104 -11.38 -0.94 20.40
CA GLY A 104 -10.74 -1.12 21.69
C GLY A 104 -9.38 -1.81 21.57
N ASP A 105 -8.76 -2.05 22.72
CA ASP A 105 -7.46 -2.69 22.86
C ASP A 105 -7.48 -3.74 24.00
N GLY A 106 -6.31 -4.33 24.26
CA GLY A 106 -6.11 -5.27 25.36
C GLY A 106 -6.90 -6.58 25.26
N GLU A 107 -7.03 -7.27 26.40
CA GLU A 107 -7.70 -8.57 26.48
C GLU A 107 -9.17 -8.50 26.06
N HIS A 108 -9.87 -7.41 26.38
CA HIS A 108 -11.26 -7.22 25.97
C HIS A 108 -11.40 -7.18 24.44
N PHE A 109 -10.47 -6.55 23.73
CA PHE A 109 -10.46 -6.55 22.27
C PHE A 109 -10.25 -7.97 21.71
N VAL A 110 -9.29 -8.72 22.28
CA VAL A 110 -9.00 -10.11 21.90
C VAL A 110 -10.24 -10.99 22.09
N THR A 111 -10.82 -11.00 23.28
CA THR A 111 -11.99 -11.81 23.62
C THR A 111 -13.17 -11.52 22.69
N ARG A 112 -13.49 -10.23 22.46
CA ARG A 112 -14.59 -9.88 21.56
C ARG A 112 -14.35 -10.33 20.13
N SER A 113 -13.10 -10.28 19.67
CA SER A 113 -12.73 -10.69 18.32
C SER A 113 -12.83 -12.20 18.15
N GLU A 114 -12.36 -12.97 19.14
CA GLU A 114 -12.54 -14.43 19.15
C GLU A 114 -14.01 -14.84 19.24
N ASP A 115 -14.79 -14.20 20.11
CA ASP A 115 -16.23 -14.46 20.23
C ASP A 115 -16.97 -14.11 18.94
N TYR A 116 -16.54 -13.06 18.24
CA TYR A 116 -17.08 -12.70 16.93
C TYR A 116 -16.71 -13.76 15.91
N LEU A 117 -15.43 -14.15 15.83
CA LEU A 117 -14.97 -15.21 14.93
C LEU A 117 -15.77 -16.51 15.13
N ARG A 118 -15.93 -16.98 16.38
CA ARG A 118 -16.70 -18.20 16.68
C ARG A 118 -18.15 -18.09 16.21
N ARG A 119 -18.78 -16.91 16.36
CA ARG A 119 -20.15 -16.64 15.88
C ARG A 119 -20.25 -16.56 14.36
N GLU A 120 -19.21 -16.05 13.69
CA GLU A 120 -19.20 -15.93 12.22
C GLU A 120 -18.94 -17.26 11.53
N LEU A 121 -18.06 -18.09 12.09
CA LEU A 121 -17.68 -19.38 11.54
C LEU A 121 -18.76 -20.47 11.73
N SER A 122 -19.69 -20.30 12.69
CA SER A 122 -20.63 -21.36 13.08
C SER A 122 -21.88 -21.52 12.21
N PRO A 123 -22.40 -20.49 11.48
CA PRO A 123 -23.57 -20.74 10.64
C PRO A 123 -23.66 -20.04 9.26
N GLN A 124 -22.72 -19.17 8.81
CA GLN A 124 -23.09 -18.15 7.79
C GLN A 124 -22.04 -17.77 6.72
N LEU A 125 -20.97 -18.55 6.54
CA LEU A 125 -20.08 -18.32 5.39
C LEU A 125 -20.80 -18.68 4.09
N ARG A 126 -20.68 -17.83 3.07
CA ARG A 126 -21.29 -18.10 1.76
C ARG A 126 -20.50 -19.23 1.09
N GLY A 127 -21.17 -20.35 0.86
CA GLY A 127 -20.60 -21.47 0.10
C GLY A 127 -20.12 -21.03 -1.29
N GLY A 128 -18.91 -21.45 -1.66
CA GLY A 128 -18.31 -21.19 -2.97
C GLY A 128 -17.67 -19.81 -3.17
N ALA A 129 -18.03 -18.78 -2.40
CA ALA A 129 -17.38 -17.46 -2.43
C ALA A 129 -16.12 -17.42 -1.56
N LEU A 130 -15.26 -16.41 -1.76
CA LEU A 130 -14.15 -16.13 -0.83
C LEU A 130 -14.65 -15.25 0.33
N ASN A 131 -14.66 -15.76 1.55
CA ASN A 131 -14.99 -14.96 2.73
C ASN A 131 -13.71 -14.30 3.24
N VAL A 132 -13.75 -13.00 3.54
CA VAL A 132 -12.57 -12.24 3.98
C VAL A 132 -12.84 -11.56 5.30
N LEU A 133 -12.04 -11.92 6.30
CA LEU A 133 -12.06 -11.34 7.64
C LEU A 133 -10.81 -10.45 7.84
N PRO A 134 -10.90 -9.39 8.65
CA PRO A 134 -9.83 -8.41 8.83
C PRO A 134 -8.62 -8.99 9.59
N GLU A 135 -7.57 -8.18 9.69
CA GLU A 135 -6.45 -8.41 10.61
C GLU A 135 -6.98 -8.51 12.06
N SER A 136 -6.28 -9.27 12.90
CA SER A 136 -6.68 -9.51 14.29
C SER A 136 -8.03 -10.22 14.44
N SER A 137 -8.42 -11.02 13.45
CA SER A 137 -9.51 -11.98 13.60
C SER A 137 -9.03 -13.27 14.27
N LEU A 138 -7.75 -13.61 14.13
CA LEU A 138 -7.08 -14.70 14.86
C LEU A 138 -6.12 -14.14 15.92
N PHE A 139 -6.13 -14.77 17.09
CA PHE A 139 -5.19 -14.49 18.17
C PHE A 139 -4.57 -15.77 18.69
N ASN A 140 -3.26 -15.70 18.97
CA ASN A 140 -2.49 -16.77 19.63
C ASN A 140 -2.62 -18.14 18.98
N TYR A 141 -2.90 -18.17 17.68
CA TYR A 141 -3.13 -19.42 16.97
C TYR A 141 -1.81 -20.12 16.72
N ASP A 142 -1.66 -21.36 17.16
CA ASP A 142 -0.45 -22.13 16.94
C ASP A 142 -0.58 -22.93 15.65
N PHE A 143 0.17 -22.54 14.62
CA PHE A 143 0.12 -23.17 13.31
C PHE A 143 0.50 -24.65 13.34
N ASP A 144 1.33 -25.07 14.31
CA ASP A 144 1.88 -26.43 14.35
C ASP A 144 0.96 -27.38 15.13
N THR A 145 0.21 -26.87 16.12
CA THR A 145 -0.66 -27.70 16.97
C THR A 145 -2.15 -27.49 16.73
N ASP A 146 -2.56 -26.30 16.35
CA ASP A 146 -3.97 -25.98 16.17
C ASP A 146 -4.39 -26.26 14.71
N HIS A 147 -5.52 -26.94 14.52
CA HIS A 147 -6.00 -27.31 13.19
C HIS A 147 -6.77 -26.17 12.52
N LEU A 148 -6.08 -25.19 11.89
CA LEU A 148 -6.72 -24.01 11.25
C LEU A 148 -7.80 -24.42 10.25
N GLY A 149 -7.62 -25.58 9.62
CA GLY A 149 -8.57 -26.18 8.71
C GLY A 149 -9.96 -26.44 9.30
N LEU A 150 -10.07 -26.59 10.62
CA LEU A 150 -11.35 -26.78 11.31
C LEU A 150 -12.12 -25.47 11.50
N LEU A 151 -11.48 -24.31 11.31
CA LEU A 151 -12.14 -23.01 11.48
C LEU A 151 -13.22 -22.78 10.42
N ALA A 152 -13.03 -23.27 9.19
CA ALA A 152 -13.98 -23.04 8.12
C ALA A 152 -14.06 -24.25 7.19
N HIS A 153 -15.30 -24.71 6.95
CA HIS A 153 -15.58 -25.70 5.91
C HIS A 153 -15.45 -25.10 4.50
N ASP A 154 -15.72 -23.79 4.36
CA ASP A 154 -15.67 -23.03 3.11
C ASP A 154 -14.33 -22.28 2.91
N ASN A 155 -14.29 -21.42 1.88
CA ASN A 155 -13.12 -20.62 1.56
C ASN A 155 -13.06 -19.36 2.45
N LEU A 156 -11.94 -19.19 3.14
CA LEU A 156 -11.75 -18.13 4.12
C LEU A 156 -10.34 -17.53 4.00
N LEU A 157 -10.27 -16.21 3.86
CA LEU A 157 -9.05 -15.43 4.01
C LEU A 157 -9.14 -14.67 5.34
N ILE A 158 -8.19 -14.93 6.24
CA ILE A 158 -8.27 -14.42 7.61
C ILE A 158 -6.90 -13.92 8.08
N GLY A 159 -6.90 -12.78 8.77
CA GLY A 159 -5.70 -12.17 9.34
C GLY A 159 -5.62 -12.30 10.85
N GLY A 160 -4.41 -12.40 11.39
CA GLY A 160 -4.20 -12.41 12.84
C GLY A 160 -2.81 -12.86 13.28
N THR A 161 -2.62 -13.02 14.59
CA THR A 161 -1.34 -13.46 15.15
C THR A 161 -1.25 -14.97 15.15
N ILE A 162 -0.22 -15.48 14.48
CA ILE A 162 0.02 -16.91 14.30
C ILE A 162 1.42 -17.25 14.79
N ARG A 163 1.50 -18.16 15.75
CA ARG A 163 2.75 -18.79 16.17
C ARG A 163 3.10 -19.91 15.20
N SER A 164 4.36 -20.00 14.81
CA SER A 164 4.91 -21.19 14.15
C SER A 164 6.26 -21.44 14.80
N GLN A 165 6.41 -22.62 15.36
CA GLN A 165 7.49 -23.00 16.25
C GLN A 165 7.58 -22.01 17.43
N SER A 166 8.73 -21.39 17.65
CA SER A 166 8.93 -20.38 18.70
C SER A 166 8.63 -18.94 18.25
N LEU A 167 8.28 -18.73 16.99
CA LEU A 167 8.18 -17.39 16.37
C LEU A 167 6.71 -16.99 16.19
N VAL A 168 6.41 -15.72 16.45
CA VAL A 168 5.05 -15.17 16.31
C VAL A 168 5.03 -14.20 15.15
N TYR A 169 4.07 -14.35 14.24
CA TYR A 169 3.93 -13.51 13.05
C TYR A 169 2.53 -12.93 12.97
N ASN A 170 2.43 -11.69 12.50
CA ASN A 170 1.17 -11.16 12.00
C ASN A 170 0.98 -11.69 10.58
N SER A 171 -0.03 -12.53 10.40
CA SER A 171 -0.17 -13.36 9.20
C SER A 171 -1.55 -13.24 8.59
N VAL A 172 -1.63 -13.44 7.28
CA VAL A 172 -2.87 -13.73 6.57
C VAL A 172 -2.79 -15.15 6.07
N VAL A 173 -3.87 -15.91 6.27
CA VAL A 173 -3.98 -17.31 5.87
C VAL A 173 -5.18 -17.50 4.96
N LEU A 174 -4.96 -18.24 3.87
CA LEU A 174 -6.02 -18.71 2.99
C LEU A 174 -6.36 -20.16 3.31
N LEU A 175 -7.61 -20.37 3.69
CA LEU A 175 -8.24 -21.65 3.91
C LEU A 175 -9.12 -21.98 2.70
N GLN A 176 -8.96 -23.18 2.16
CA GLN A 176 -9.83 -23.72 1.11
C GLN A 176 -10.20 -25.15 1.46
N LYS A 177 -11.51 -25.45 1.49
CA LYS A 177 -12.04 -26.78 1.80
C LYS A 177 -11.46 -27.37 3.08
N GLY A 178 -11.40 -26.55 4.14
CA GLY A 178 -10.84 -26.94 5.44
C GLY A 178 -9.34 -27.22 5.46
N ARG A 179 -8.56 -26.67 4.51
CA ARG A 179 -7.09 -26.78 4.49
C ARG A 179 -6.45 -25.42 4.31
N VAL A 180 -5.36 -25.19 5.03
CA VAL A 180 -4.48 -24.05 4.76
C VAL A 180 -3.77 -24.29 3.44
N THR A 181 -3.96 -23.39 2.49
CA THR A 181 -3.39 -23.49 1.13
C THR A 181 -2.33 -22.43 0.86
N ALA A 182 -2.40 -21.30 1.55
CA ALA A 182 -1.41 -20.26 1.45
C ALA A 182 -1.34 -19.43 2.75
N ARG A 183 -0.18 -18.83 3.00
CA ARG A 183 0.09 -17.96 4.14
C ARG A 183 1.02 -16.84 3.71
N TYR A 184 0.78 -15.65 4.24
CA TYR A 184 1.64 -14.49 4.10
C TYR A 184 1.91 -13.88 5.48
N ASN A 185 3.18 -13.61 5.79
CA ASN A 185 3.60 -12.99 7.05
C ASN A 185 3.99 -11.54 6.78
N LYS A 186 3.47 -10.61 7.58
CA LYS A 186 3.74 -9.16 7.49
C LYS A 186 5.24 -8.89 7.48
N ILE A 187 5.73 -8.17 6.48
CA ILE A 187 7.13 -7.80 6.32
C ILE A 187 7.39 -6.49 7.06
N PHE A 188 6.56 -5.47 6.82
CA PHE A 188 6.74 -4.16 7.45
C PHE A 188 5.93 -4.05 8.73
N LEU A 189 6.66 -4.09 9.83
CA LEU A 189 6.13 -3.97 11.17
C LEU A 189 5.94 -2.50 11.53
N VAL A 190 4.93 -2.22 12.34
CA VAL A 190 4.70 -0.87 12.86
C VAL A 190 5.80 -0.57 13.89
N PRO A 191 6.54 0.55 13.78
CA PRO A 191 7.82 0.69 14.50
C PRO A 191 7.72 0.67 16.03
N ILE A 192 6.59 1.12 16.58
CA ILE A 192 6.37 1.28 18.03
C ILE A 192 5.14 0.50 18.52
N GLU A 193 4.12 0.34 17.69
CA GLU A 193 2.80 -0.18 18.11
C GLU A 193 2.73 -1.71 18.14
N GLU A 194 3.52 -2.39 17.30
CA GLU A 194 3.46 -3.85 17.22
C GLU A 194 4.28 -4.55 18.32
N ASP A 195 3.70 -5.61 18.87
CA ASP A 195 4.27 -6.45 19.93
C ASP A 195 5.73 -6.81 19.59
N ALA A 196 6.64 -6.55 20.53
CA ALA A 196 8.07 -6.79 20.36
C ALA A 196 8.42 -8.27 20.08
N ARG A 197 7.49 -9.20 20.32
CA ARG A 197 7.64 -10.63 20.00
C ARG A 197 7.38 -10.94 18.53
N LEU A 198 6.69 -10.06 17.82
CA LEU A 198 6.37 -10.25 16.40
C LEU A 198 7.63 -10.24 15.55
N GLN A 199 7.76 -11.26 14.72
CA GLN A 199 8.81 -11.39 13.73
C GLN A 199 8.32 -10.85 12.39
N ALA A 200 9.21 -10.14 11.71
CA ALA A 200 8.98 -9.76 10.33
C ALA A 200 9.01 -11.01 9.44
N GLY A 201 8.12 -11.04 8.45
CA GLY A 201 8.14 -12.05 7.41
C GLY A 201 9.36 -11.88 6.47
N ASN A 202 9.72 -12.95 5.79
CA ASN A 202 10.85 -12.95 4.85
C ASN A 202 10.53 -12.09 3.62
N GLU A 203 11.38 -11.14 3.25
CA GLU A 203 11.17 -10.29 2.06
C GLU A 203 11.07 -11.06 0.74
N ARG A 204 11.63 -12.27 0.67
CA ARG A 204 11.55 -13.15 -0.52
C ARG A 204 10.17 -13.76 -0.70
N GLN A 205 9.35 -13.82 0.35
CA GLN A 205 8.01 -14.37 0.25
C GLN A 205 7.18 -13.64 -0.81
N THR A 206 6.36 -14.38 -1.53
CA THR A 206 5.38 -13.78 -2.43
C THR A 206 4.17 -13.39 -1.61
N ASN A 207 3.76 -12.12 -1.68
CA ASN A 207 2.51 -11.68 -1.09
C ASN A 207 1.33 -11.89 -2.05
N THR A 208 1.35 -13.04 -2.75
CA THR A 208 0.32 -13.48 -3.69
C THR A 208 -0.24 -14.81 -3.23
N LEU A 209 -1.55 -14.92 -3.13
CA LEU A 209 -2.28 -16.13 -2.73
C LEU A 209 -3.14 -16.60 -3.90
N ARG A 210 -3.15 -17.91 -4.15
CA ARG A 210 -3.95 -18.51 -5.23
C ARG A 210 -5.28 -19.00 -4.69
N PHE A 211 -6.38 -18.48 -5.25
CA PHE A 211 -7.73 -18.93 -4.96
C PHE A 211 -8.39 -19.46 -6.25
N GLY A 212 -8.34 -20.79 -6.44
CA GLY A 212 -8.68 -21.40 -7.72
C GLY A 212 -7.71 -20.92 -8.81
N ASP A 213 -8.23 -20.37 -9.90
CA ASP A 213 -7.42 -19.79 -10.97
C ASP A 213 -7.06 -18.32 -10.73
N VAL A 214 -7.62 -17.69 -9.68
CA VAL A 214 -7.40 -16.29 -9.36
C VAL A 214 -6.15 -16.11 -8.49
N ILE A 215 -5.32 -15.13 -8.82
CA ILE A 215 -4.18 -14.72 -8.00
C ILE A 215 -4.51 -13.40 -7.30
N LEU A 216 -4.46 -13.40 -5.98
CA LEU A 216 -4.75 -12.25 -5.12
C LEU A 216 -3.48 -11.73 -4.47
N GLY A 217 -3.23 -10.42 -4.56
CA GLY A 217 -2.17 -9.76 -3.81
C GLY A 217 -2.67 -9.40 -2.42
N VAL A 218 -1.89 -9.67 -1.38
CA VAL A 218 -2.25 -9.35 0.00
C VAL A 218 -1.25 -8.41 0.65
N GLY A 219 -1.75 -7.59 1.55
CA GLY A 219 -0.94 -6.79 2.48
C GLY A 219 -1.68 -6.62 3.79
N ILE A 220 -0.95 -6.33 4.86
CA ILE A 220 -1.52 -6.22 6.19
C ILE A 220 -1.38 -4.78 6.69
N CYS A 221 -2.52 -4.11 6.89
CA CYS A 221 -2.63 -2.84 7.60
C CYS A 221 -1.69 -1.76 7.05
N TYR A 222 -0.64 -1.47 7.82
CA TYR A 222 0.43 -0.53 7.52
C TYR A 222 1.13 -0.78 6.17
N GLU A 223 1.19 -2.03 5.72
CA GLU A 223 1.80 -2.43 4.45
C GLU A 223 1.14 -1.82 3.21
N SER A 224 -0.11 -1.37 3.32
CA SER A 224 -0.77 -0.56 2.30
C SER A 224 0.01 0.70 1.91
N SER A 225 0.84 1.22 2.81
CA SER A 225 1.66 2.42 2.61
C SER A 225 3.03 2.14 2.01
N PHE A 226 3.38 0.87 1.76
CA PHE A 226 4.64 0.48 1.13
C PHE A 226 4.40 0.08 -0.31
N GLU A 227 4.95 0.85 -1.24
CA GLU A 227 4.71 0.61 -2.67
C GLU A 227 5.13 -0.79 -3.10
N ARG A 228 6.27 -1.25 -2.58
CA ARG A 228 6.87 -2.54 -2.90
C ARG A 228 5.92 -3.71 -2.68
N ILE A 229 5.06 -3.66 -1.66
CA ILE A 229 4.08 -4.72 -1.39
C ILE A 229 3.11 -4.86 -2.57
N SER A 230 2.54 -3.76 -3.03
CA SER A 230 1.54 -3.81 -4.11
C SER A 230 2.17 -4.06 -5.48
N LEU A 231 3.29 -3.40 -5.76
CA LEU A 231 3.98 -3.54 -7.04
C LEU A 231 4.52 -4.97 -7.21
N LYS A 232 5.13 -5.55 -6.16
CA LYS A 232 5.61 -6.95 -6.18
C LYS A 232 4.48 -7.94 -6.38
N ALA A 233 3.34 -7.78 -5.69
CA ALA A 233 2.19 -8.66 -5.88
C ALA A 233 1.70 -8.67 -7.32
N VAL A 234 1.56 -7.50 -7.93
CA VAL A 234 1.02 -7.36 -9.29
C VAL A 234 2.03 -7.80 -10.34
N HIS A 235 3.32 -7.53 -10.12
CA HIS A 235 4.39 -8.11 -10.92
C HIS A 235 4.35 -9.65 -10.91
N ASN A 236 3.99 -10.25 -9.76
CA ASN A 236 3.83 -11.69 -9.61
C ASN A 236 2.44 -12.21 -10.04
N GLY A 237 1.67 -11.40 -10.77
CA GLY A 237 0.42 -11.83 -11.41
C GLY A 237 -0.85 -11.57 -10.59
N ALA A 238 -0.79 -10.83 -9.48
CA ALA A 238 -2.00 -10.47 -8.73
C ALA A 238 -3.01 -9.71 -9.62
N GLN A 239 -4.27 -10.17 -9.59
CA GLN A 239 -5.38 -9.65 -10.37
C GLN A 239 -6.27 -8.68 -9.58
N ALA A 240 -6.17 -8.72 -8.25
CA ALA A 240 -6.75 -7.77 -7.30
C ALA A 240 -5.86 -7.69 -6.05
N LEU A 241 -6.03 -6.63 -5.25
CA LEU A 241 -5.30 -6.40 -4.00
C LEU A 241 -6.25 -6.46 -2.80
N LEU A 242 -5.81 -7.06 -1.69
CA LEU A 242 -6.55 -7.12 -0.45
C LEU A 242 -5.66 -6.66 0.71
N PHE A 243 -6.12 -5.65 1.44
CA PHE A 243 -5.47 -5.12 2.63
C PHE A 243 -6.32 -5.44 3.84
N LEU A 244 -5.83 -6.34 4.70
CA LEU A 244 -6.50 -6.70 5.95
C LEU A 244 -5.94 -5.79 7.05
N SER A 245 -6.82 -5.06 7.75
CA SER A 245 -6.40 -4.04 8.71
C SER A 245 -7.23 -4.08 9.98
N ASN A 246 -6.58 -3.88 11.12
CA ASN A 246 -7.21 -3.68 12.42
C ASN A 246 -7.21 -2.22 12.84
N THR A 247 -6.93 -1.27 11.93
CA THR A 247 -6.82 0.16 12.26
C THR A 247 -8.17 0.73 12.67
N GLN A 248 -8.22 1.28 13.89
CA GLN A 248 -9.48 1.68 14.53
C GLN A 248 -9.69 3.19 14.63
N SER A 249 -8.61 3.98 14.48
CA SER A 249 -8.66 5.44 14.54
C SER A 249 -9.12 6.03 13.21
N PRO A 250 -10.22 6.81 13.13
CA PRO A 250 -10.72 7.34 11.86
C PRO A 250 -9.68 8.13 11.04
N PRO A 251 -8.84 9.01 11.63
CA PRO A 251 -7.75 9.65 10.89
C PRO A 251 -6.71 8.66 10.34
N ALA A 252 -6.31 7.66 11.13
CA ALA A 252 -5.34 6.65 10.69
C ALA A 252 -5.93 5.77 9.57
N THR A 253 -7.20 5.38 9.69
CA THR A 253 -7.90 4.64 8.65
C THR A 253 -8.04 5.46 7.37
N ALA A 254 -8.30 6.78 7.47
CA ALA A 254 -8.35 7.65 6.31
C ALA A 254 -6.98 7.72 5.59
N LEU A 255 -5.89 7.78 6.35
CA LEU A 255 -4.54 7.77 5.81
C LEU A 255 -4.20 6.44 5.13
N GLN A 256 -4.53 5.29 5.75
CA GLN A 256 -4.32 3.98 5.12
C GLN A 256 -5.18 3.81 3.87
N LEU A 257 -6.46 4.22 3.92
CA LEU A 257 -7.33 4.14 2.74
C LEU A 257 -6.78 5.01 1.61
N ARG A 258 -6.20 6.17 1.93
CA ARG A 258 -5.49 7.00 0.95
C ARG A 258 -4.29 6.28 0.34
N SER A 259 -3.53 5.54 1.13
CA SER A 259 -2.47 4.68 0.61
C SER A 259 -3.02 3.63 -0.35
N VAL A 260 -4.11 2.93 0.02
CA VAL A 260 -4.80 1.95 -0.84
C VAL A 260 -5.28 2.55 -2.16
N GLN A 261 -5.80 3.79 -2.15
CA GLN A 261 -6.17 4.51 -3.37
C GLN A 261 -4.99 4.69 -4.32
N VAL A 262 -3.84 5.11 -3.79
CA VAL A 262 -2.61 5.25 -4.56
C VAL A 262 -2.12 3.89 -5.08
N ARG A 263 -2.09 2.85 -4.24
CA ARG A 263 -1.70 1.48 -4.65
C ARG A 263 -2.56 0.98 -5.82
N SER A 264 -3.86 1.24 -5.76
CA SER A 264 -4.82 0.86 -6.81
C SER A 264 -4.52 1.57 -8.13
N ALA A 265 -4.30 2.89 -8.08
CA ALA A 265 -3.98 3.69 -9.26
C ALA A 265 -2.63 3.33 -9.87
N GLU A 266 -1.60 3.08 -9.05
CA GLU A 266 -0.28 2.71 -9.54
C GLU A 266 -0.28 1.35 -10.23
N THR A 267 -0.98 0.37 -9.66
CA THR A 267 -0.99 -1.00 -10.18
C THR A 267 -2.09 -1.25 -11.21
N GLY A 268 -3.06 -0.34 -11.29
CA GLY A 268 -4.26 -0.53 -12.09
C GLY A 268 -5.08 -1.75 -11.62
N ARG A 269 -5.14 -1.99 -10.31
CA ARG A 269 -5.92 -3.07 -9.70
C ARG A 269 -7.02 -2.52 -8.82
N VAL A 270 -8.14 -3.24 -8.76
CA VAL A 270 -9.09 -3.05 -7.66
C VAL A 270 -8.41 -3.46 -6.37
N ALA A 271 -8.60 -2.66 -5.32
CA ALA A 271 -8.13 -2.97 -3.98
C ALA A 271 -9.28 -3.00 -2.98
N LEU A 272 -9.31 -4.04 -2.16
CA LEU A 272 -10.20 -4.15 -1.02
C LEU A 272 -9.44 -3.77 0.23
N PHE A 273 -10.02 -2.89 1.04
CA PHE A 273 -9.57 -2.64 2.40
C PHE A 273 -10.59 -3.31 3.33
N VAL A 274 -10.14 -4.21 4.20
CA VAL A 274 -11.00 -5.01 5.09
C VAL A 274 -10.62 -4.69 6.53
N GLY A 275 -11.47 -3.89 7.18
CA GLY A 275 -11.20 -3.27 8.48
C GLY A 275 -11.87 -3.99 9.65
N MET A 276 -11.19 -4.07 10.79
CA MET A 276 -11.77 -4.60 12.04
C MET A 276 -12.89 -3.71 12.59
N ALA A 277 -12.61 -2.42 12.66
CA ALA A 277 -13.46 -1.44 13.31
C ALA A 277 -14.20 -0.53 12.34
N GLY A 278 -14.01 -0.65 11.02
CA GLY A 278 -14.63 0.29 10.10
C GLY A 278 -13.95 0.49 8.76
N ASN A 279 -14.65 1.18 7.86
CA ASN A 279 -14.21 1.61 6.54
C ASN A 279 -13.81 0.48 5.59
N THR A 280 -14.32 -0.75 5.82
CA THR A 280 -14.23 -1.81 4.82
C THR A 280 -14.78 -1.28 3.51
N SER A 281 -13.99 -1.36 2.44
CA SER A 281 -14.26 -0.62 1.21
C SER A 281 -13.63 -1.28 -0.01
N MET A 282 -14.16 -0.90 -1.17
CA MET A 282 -13.57 -1.21 -2.46
C MET A 282 -13.11 0.06 -3.14
N THR A 283 -11.89 0.01 -3.66
CA THR A 283 -11.27 1.04 -4.47
C THR A 283 -11.10 0.51 -5.89
N ASP A 284 -11.55 1.26 -6.89
CA ASP A 284 -11.38 0.87 -8.30
C ASP A 284 -9.93 1.00 -8.78
N ALA A 285 -9.66 0.51 -9.99
CA ALA A 285 -8.33 0.55 -10.62
C ALA A 285 -7.78 1.98 -10.86
N LYS A 286 -8.61 3.02 -10.70
CA LYS A 286 -8.18 4.43 -10.79
C LYS A 286 -7.97 5.06 -9.41
N GLY A 287 -8.11 4.29 -8.33
CA GLY A 287 -7.96 4.78 -6.96
C GLY A 287 -9.20 5.52 -6.43
N LYS A 288 -10.37 5.38 -7.05
CA LYS A 288 -11.63 5.92 -6.51
C LYS A 288 -12.27 4.90 -5.57
N VAL A 289 -12.57 5.32 -4.34
CA VAL A 289 -13.38 4.52 -3.41
C VAL A 289 -14.81 4.48 -3.95
N VAL A 290 -15.30 3.30 -4.33
CA VAL A 290 -16.62 3.14 -4.97
C VAL A 290 -17.74 2.96 -3.95
N TRP A 291 -17.43 2.35 -2.81
CA TRP A 291 -18.31 2.25 -1.65
C TRP A 291 -17.48 1.95 -0.41
N ARG A 292 -18.09 2.18 0.76
CA ARG A 292 -17.47 2.01 2.08
C ARG A 292 -18.54 1.63 3.11
N MET A 293 -18.23 0.69 4.00
CA MET A 293 -19.01 0.42 5.20
C MET A 293 -18.78 1.51 6.27
N PRO A 294 -19.78 1.84 7.09
CA PRO A 294 -19.63 2.76 8.22
C PRO A 294 -18.54 2.34 9.20
N TRP A 295 -18.02 3.31 9.95
CA TRP A 295 -17.12 3.03 11.07
C TRP A 295 -17.91 2.49 12.27
N ALA A 296 -17.29 1.58 13.02
CA ALA A 296 -17.83 0.85 14.16
C ALA A 296 -19.15 0.11 13.89
N SER A 297 -19.44 -0.25 12.63
CA SER A 297 -20.59 -1.10 12.30
C SER A 297 -20.19 -2.57 12.14
N SER A 298 -21.09 -3.46 12.56
CA SER A 298 -20.95 -4.90 12.37
C SER A 298 -21.77 -5.31 11.14
N GLU A 299 -21.09 -5.56 10.02
CA GLU A 299 -21.73 -5.72 8.72
C GLU A 299 -21.01 -6.76 7.86
N ARG A 300 -21.76 -7.33 6.90
CA ARG A 300 -21.22 -8.15 5.83
C ARG A 300 -21.64 -7.60 4.50
N ARG A 301 -20.78 -7.73 3.50
CA ARG A 301 -21.11 -7.35 2.12
C ARG A 301 -20.54 -8.35 1.14
N ALA A 302 -21.44 -9.01 0.43
CA ALA A 302 -21.10 -9.73 -0.77
C ALA A 302 -20.93 -8.76 -1.94
N ILE A 303 -19.84 -8.92 -2.67
CA ILE A 303 -19.47 -8.09 -3.80
C ILE A 303 -18.88 -8.95 -4.91
N SER A 304 -18.99 -8.45 -6.13
CA SER A 304 -18.26 -8.97 -7.29
C SER A 304 -17.03 -8.08 -7.52
N VAL A 305 -15.84 -8.66 -7.41
CA VAL A 305 -14.56 -7.96 -7.49
C VAL A 305 -14.01 -8.08 -8.92
N PRO A 306 -13.89 -6.98 -9.68
CA PRO A 306 -13.30 -7.02 -11.01
C PRO A 306 -11.82 -7.41 -10.95
N LEU A 307 -11.42 -8.36 -11.79
CA LEU A 307 -10.06 -8.90 -11.89
C LEU A 307 -9.35 -8.36 -13.13
N TYR A 308 -8.12 -7.90 -12.98
CA TYR A 308 -7.36 -7.29 -14.08
C TYR A 308 -6.06 -8.03 -14.39
N SER A 309 -5.67 -8.04 -15.67
CA SER A 309 -4.36 -8.46 -16.15
C SER A 309 -3.57 -7.28 -16.74
N GLY A 310 -2.30 -7.53 -17.10
CA GLY A 310 -1.39 -6.53 -17.62
C GLY A 310 -0.71 -5.73 -16.51
N LEU A 311 0.40 -5.09 -16.86
CA LEU A 311 1.23 -4.34 -15.92
C LEU A 311 1.25 -2.88 -16.33
N THR A 312 1.19 -1.99 -15.34
CA THR A 312 1.46 -0.57 -15.55
C THR A 312 2.96 -0.33 -15.59
N ASN A 313 3.39 0.83 -16.10
CA ASN A 313 4.80 1.19 -16.10
C ASN A 313 5.36 1.37 -14.68
N ALA A 314 4.53 1.81 -13.73
CA ALA A 314 4.91 1.87 -12.32
C ALA A 314 5.32 0.48 -11.80
N VAL A 315 4.57 -0.57 -12.15
CA VAL A 315 4.92 -1.94 -11.74
C VAL A 315 6.23 -2.42 -12.38
N HIS A 316 6.55 -1.97 -13.59
CA HIS A 316 7.80 -2.31 -14.26
C HIS A 316 9.01 -1.53 -13.76
N PHE A 317 8.86 -0.22 -13.52
CA PHE A 317 10.00 0.71 -13.52
C PHE A 317 10.02 1.75 -12.39
N SER A 318 9.02 1.81 -11.48
CA SER A 318 8.91 2.92 -10.53
C SER A 318 10.17 3.09 -9.65
N ALA A 319 10.78 1.98 -9.23
CA ALA A 319 11.99 2.01 -8.42
C ALA A 319 13.17 2.61 -9.20
N GLN A 320 13.42 2.12 -10.42
CA GLN A 320 14.50 2.59 -11.30
C GLN A 320 14.29 4.07 -11.64
N LEU A 321 13.05 4.46 -11.95
CA LEU A 321 12.71 5.84 -12.24
C LEU A 321 13.01 6.76 -11.05
N SER A 322 12.65 6.34 -9.84
CA SER A 322 12.93 7.12 -8.63
C SER A 322 14.43 7.36 -8.44
N TYR A 323 15.27 6.34 -8.65
CA TYR A 323 16.73 6.50 -8.61
C TYR A 323 17.27 7.44 -9.69
N ILE A 324 16.75 7.33 -10.92
CA ILE A 324 17.14 8.23 -12.03
C ILE A 324 16.79 9.68 -11.70
N LEU A 325 15.58 9.94 -11.19
CA LEU A 325 15.13 11.30 -10.84
C LEU A 325 16.00 11.91 -9.72
N VAL A 326 16.37 11.11 -8.71
CA VAL A 326 17.31 11.54 -7.67
C VAL A 326 18.68 11.86 -8.27
N ALA A 327 19.22 10.98 -9.12
CA ALA A 327 20.53 11.19 -9.75
C ALA A 327 20.56 12.46 -10.62
N VAL A 328 19.54 12.67 -11.44
CA VAL A 328 19.40 13.88 -12.28
C VAL A 328 19.31 15.15 -11.42
N THR A 329 18.57 15.09 -10.32
CA THR A 329 18.44 16.22 -9.38
C THR A 329 19.79 16.56 -8.75
N CYS A 330 20.51 15.55 -8.24
CA CYS A 330 21.84 15.72 -7.66
C CYS A 330 22.83 16.30 -8.68
N ALA A 331 22.87 15.74 -9.90
CA ALA A 331 23.73 16.24 -10.96
C ALA A 331 23.43 17.71 -11.31
N THR A 332 22.14 18.07 -11.36
CA THR A 332 21.72 19.46 -11.61
C THR A 332 22.19 20.39 -10.49
N LEU A 333 22.00 20.02 -9.23
CA LEU A 333 22.44 20.82 -8.08
C LEU A 333 23.96 21.01 -8.06
N VAL A 334 24.73 19.94 -8.31
CA VAL A 334 26.20 20.02 -8.41
C VAL A 334 26.61 20.97 -9.55
N SER A 335 25.97 20.90 -10.71
CA SER A 335 26.27 21.79 -11.84
C SER A 335 25.99 23.27 -11.53
N LEU A 336 24.93 23.56 -10.77
CA LEU A 336 24.56 24.92 -10.38
C LEU A 336 25.53 25.47 -9.33
N LEU A 337 25.91 24.66 -8.34
CA LEU A 337 26.93 25.02 -7.34
C LEU A 337 28.28 25.29 -8.00
N TRP A 338 28.70 24.43 -8.92
CA TRP A 338 29.95 24.60 -9.68
C TRP A 338 29.95 25.91 -10.46
N LYS A 339 28.87 26.22 -11.18
CA LYS A 339 28.73 27.50 -11.90
C LYS A 339 28.72 28.71 -10.95
N GLY A 340 28.11 28.59 -9.78
CA GLY A 340 28.10 29.63 -8.76
C GLY A 340 29.49 29.92 -8.20
N LEU A 341 30.26 28.88 -7.91
CA LEU A 341 31.65 28.99 -7.43
C LEU A 341 32.56 29.62 -8.49
N HIS A 342 32.45 29.20 -9.76
CA HIS A 342 33.22 29.82 -10.84
C HIS A 342 32.90 31.29 -11.05
N ARG A 343 31.62 31.67 -11.07
CA ARG A 343 31.22 33.08 -11.20
C ARG A 343 31.71 33.95 -10.03
N LYS A 344 31.76 33.39 -8.83
CA LYS A 344 32.33 34.08 -7.66
C LYS A 344 33.84 34.28 -7.81
N ALA A 345 34.56 33.22 -8.20
CA ALA A 345 36.00 33.30 -8.45
C ALA A 345 36.36 34.29 -9.56
N GLU A 346 35.59 34.35 -10.65
CA GLU A 346 35.76 35.34 -11.72
C GLU A 346 35.56 36.77 -11.21
N ARG A 347 34.51 37.03 -10.42
CA ARG A 347 34.26 38.35 -9.80
C ARG A 347 35.37 38.76 -8.83
N ASP A 348 35.84 37.85 -7.99
CA ASP A 348 36.91 38.10 -7.03
C ASP A 348 38.26 38.37 -7.74
N HIS A 349 38.51 37.70 -8.87
CA HIS A 349 39.67 37.96 -9.72
C HIS A 349 39.60 39.31 -10.46
N GLN A 350 38.41 39.73 -10.90
CA GLN A 350 38.21 41.00 -11.58
C GLN A 350 38.34 42.18 -10.62
N GLY A 351 37.72 42.08 -9.43
CA GLY A 351 37.85 43.10 -8.38
C GLY A 351 39.28 43.27 -7.82
N ARG A 352 40.17 42.28 -7.99
CA ARG A 352 41.60 42.40 -7.65
C ARG A 352 42.46 43.06 -8.74
N ARG A 353 41.97 43.22 -9.97
CA ARG A 353 42.68 43.90 -11.06
C ARG A 353 42.35 45.39 -11.16
N ASP A 354 41.25 45.81 -10.53
CA ASP A 354 40.77 47.20 -10.52
C ASP A 354 41.28 48.00 -9.30
N PHE A 355 42.15 47.40 -8.46
CA PHE A 355 42.98 48.03 -7.44
C PHE A 355 44.45 47.88 -7.83
#